data_AF-A0A539DA11-F1
#
_entry.id   AF-A0A539DA11-F1
#
_cell.length_a   1.000
_cell.length_b   1.000
_cell.length_c   1.000
_cell.angle_alpha   90.00
_cell.angle_beta   90.00
_cell.angle_gamma   90.00
#
_symmetry.space_group_name_H-M   'P 1'
#
loop_
_entity.id
_entity.type
_entity.pdbx_description
1 polymer ?
#
loop_
_entity_poly.entity_id
_entity_poly.type
_entity_poly.pdbx_seq_one_letter_code
_entity_poly.pdbx_strand_id
1 'polypeptide(L)'
;MARTAVVVWIIRLALLVSAFLAPALTYAVRSAGTGNAEQAIEGFWAGFAIAIALLVGFSLTFRTSPVRRLGYLGLGVTIVVLGWIGTLWLANIWPALA
;
A
#
# COMPACT_ATOMS: atom_id res chain seq x y z
N MET A 1 9.97 -8.13 27.44
CA MET A 1 8.78 -8.31 26.58
C MET A 1 8.45 -7.11 25.69
N ALA A 2 8.77 -5.86 26.07
CA ALA A 2 8.47 -4.66 25.26
C ALA A 2 9.15 -4.62 23.86
N ARG A 3 10.40 -5.09 23.74
CA ARG A 3 11.17 -5.05 22.46
C ARG A 3 10.49 -5.84 21.34
N THR A 4 9.88 -6.99 21.64
CA THR A 4 9.18 -7.82 20.66
C THR A 4 7.91 -7.14 20.12
N ALA A 5 7.19 -6.41 20.97
CA ALA A 5 6.00 -5.66 20.54
C ALA A 5 6.36 -4.52 19.57
N VAL A 6 7.45 -3.80 19.84
CA VAL A 6 7.96 -2.73 18.97
C VAL A 6 8.32 -3.26 17.58
N VAL A 7 9.07 -4.35 17.50
CA VAL A 7 9.47 -4.96 16.22
C VAL A 7 8.26 -5.37 15.38
N VAL A 8 7.24 -5.97 16.00
CA VAL A 8 6.01 -6.36 15.30
C VAL A 8 5.26 -5.15 14.72
N TRP A 9 5.20 -4.04 15.46
CA TRP A 9 4.58 -2.81 14.95
C TRP A 9 5.35 -2.19 13.79
N ILE A 10 6.68 -2.22 13.83
CA ILE A 10 7.52 -1.75 12.72
C ILE A 10 7.24 -2.59 11.46
N ILE A 11 7.17 -3.91 11.58
CA ILE A 11 6.84 -4.80 10.45
C ILE A 11 5.47 -4.45 9.87
N ARG A 12 4.46 -4.28 10.73
CA ARG A 12 3.10 -3.91 10.30
C ARG A 12 3.07 -2.58 9.56
N LEU A 13 3.75 -1.57 10.08
CA LEU A 13 3.85 -0.26 9.46
C LEU A 13 4.57 -0.37 8.11
N ALA A 14 5.68 -1.10 8.04
CA ALA A 14 6.42 -1.32 6.79
C ALA A 14 5.55 -2.00 5.73
N LEU A 15 4.73 -2.99 6.12
CA LEU A 15 3.79 -3.65 5.21
C LEU A 15 2.71 -2.69 4.71
N LEU A 16 2.13 -1.86 5.57
CA LEU A 16 1.12 -0.87 5.17
C LEU A 16 1.70 0.20 4.25
N VAL A 17 2.87 0.74 4.59
CA VAL A 17 3.56 1.75 3.76
C VAL A 17 3.96 1.14 2.42
N SER A 18 4.48 -0.07 2.40
CA SER A 18 4.83 -0.76 1.14
C SER A 18 3.59 -1.04 0.29
N ALA A 19 2.49 -1.46 0.90
CA ALA A 19 1.23 -1.70 0.19
C ALA A 19 0.69 -0.41 -0.44
N PHE A 20 0.84 0.71 0.27
CA PHE A 20 0.47 2.02 -0.23
C PHE A 20 1.31 2.44 -1.45
N LEU A 21 2.63 2.25 -1.38
CA LEU A 21 3.56 2.73 -2.40
C LEU A 21 3.71 1.79 -3.60
N ALA A 22 3.41 0.50 -3.47
CA ALA A 22 3.68 -0.51 -4.49
C ALA A 22 3.13 -0.16 -5.89
N PRO A 23 1.86 0.27 -6.07
CA PRO A 23 1.33 0.62 -7.39
C PRO A 23 2.10 1.76 -8.06
N ALA A 24 2.40 2.82 -7.29
CA ALA A 24 3.12 4.00 -7.79
C ALA A 24 4.57 3.65 -8.17
N LEU A 25 5.25 2.86 -7.35
CA LEU A 25 6.63 2.46 -7.60
C LEU A 25 6.75 1.56 -8.83
N THR A 26 5.87 0.57 -8.98
CA THR A 26 5.90 -0.32 -10.15
C THR A 26 5.55 0.44 -11.43
N TYR A 27 4.60 1.37 -11.39
CA TYR A 27 4.34 2.29 -12.51
C TYR A 27 5.59 3.12 -12.86
N ALA A 28 6.21 3.78 -11.87
CA ALA A 28 7.38 4.65 -12.10
C ALA A 28 8.58 3.89 -12.69
N VAL A 29 8.89 2.72 -12.15
CA VAL A 29 9.98 1.86 -12.64
C VAL A 29 9.73 1.45 -14.09
N ARG A 30 8.49 1.04 -14.42
CA ARG A 30 8.15 0.58 -15.75
C ARG A 30 8.06 1.72 -16.76
N SER A 31 7.51 2.86 -16.37
CA SER A 31 7.48 4.09 -17.16
C SER A 31 8.90 4.58 -17.50
N ALA A 32 9.82 4.54 -16.53
CA ALA A 32 11.21 4.96 -16.74
C ALA A 32 12.00 3.99 -17.62
N GLY A 33 11.73 2.68 -17.52
CA GLY A 33 12.47 1.65 -18.26
C GLY A 33 12.02 1.45 -19.71
N THR A 34 10.77 1.80 -20.06
CA THR A 34 10.17 1.43 -21.36
C THR A 34 9.82 2.63 -22.23
N GLY A 35 9.63 3.82 -21.64
CA GLY A 35 9.12 5.00 -22.34
C GLY A 35 7.72 4.81 -22.95
N ASN A 36 7.06 3.69 -22.66
CA ASN A 36 5.76 3.32 -23.21
C ASN A 36 4.68 3.40 -22.13
N ALA A 37 3.65 4.21 -22.38
CA ALA A 37 2.53 4.42 -21.47
C ALA A 37 1.71 3.15 -21.22
N GLU A 38 1.53 2.29 -22.23
CA GLU A 38 0.76 1.04 -22.08
C GLU A 38 1.46 0.07 -21.13
N GLN A 39 2.78 -0.10 -21.27
CA GLN A 39 3.56 -0.94 -20.36
C GLN A 39 3.64 -0.34 -18.96
N ALA A 40 3.64 0.98 -18.81
CA ALA A 40 3.58 1.61 -17.49
C ALA A 40 2.28 1.26 -16.75
N ILE A 41 1.15 1.20 -17.46
CA ILE A 41 -0.15 0.78 -16.91
C ILE A 41 -0.12 -0.70 -16.50
N GLU A 42 0.52 -1.58 -17.28
CA GLU A 42 0.74 -2.98 -16.85
C GLU A 42 1.51 -3.04 -15.54
N GLY A 43 2.55 -2.19 -15.39
CA GLY A 43 3.30 -2.04 -14.15
C GLY A 43 2.43 -1.60 -12.97
N PHE A 44 1.49 -0.69 -13.19
CA PHE A 44 0.54 -0.26 -12.17
C PHE A 44 -0.35 -1.40 -11.66
N TRP A 45 -0.90 -2.22 -12.56
CA TRP A 45 -1.70 -3.40 -12.18
C TRP A 45 -0.87 -4.46 -11.43
N ALA A 46 0.38 -4.69 -11.86
CA ALA A 46 1.30 -5.57 -11.14
C ALA A 46 1.58 -5.04 -9.72
N GLY A 47 1.74 -3.73 -9.55
CA GLY A 47 1.91 -3.10 -8.24
C GLY A 47 0.68 -3.24 -7.34
N PHE A 48 -0.54 -3.26 -7.90
CA PHE A 48 -1.76 -3.59 -7.15
C PHE A 48 -1.78 -5.02 -6.63
N ALA A 49 -1.35 -6.00 -7.45
CA ALA A 49 -1.24 -7.38 -7.00
C ALA A 49 -0.25 -7.52 -5.84
N ILE A 50 0.86 -6.78 -5.88
CA ILE A 50 1.84 -6.71 -4.78
C ILE A 50 1.20 -6.08 -3.52
N ALA A 51 0.46 -4.98 -3.66
CA ALA A 51 -0.22 -4.33 -2.54
C ALA A 51 -1.20 -5.28 -1.83
N ILE A 52 -1.96 -6.08 -2.59
CA ILE A 52 -2.87 -7.11 -2.04
C ILE A 52 -2.07 -8.14 -1.23
N ALA A 53 -0.98 -8.67 -1.79
CA ALA A 53 -0.15 -9.64 -1.08
C ALA A 53 0.42 -9.08 0.23
N LEU A 54 0.84 -7.81 0.24
CA LEU A 54 1.35 -7.11 1.42
C LEU A 54 0.26 -6.90 2.49
N LEU A 55 -0.97 -6.57 2.07
CA LEU A 55 -2.12 -6.43 2.97
C LEU A 55 -2.55 -7.77 3.59
N VAL A 56 -2.50 -8.85 2.81
CA VAL A 56 -2.69 -10.21 3.32
C VAL A 56 -1.60 -10.54 4.34
N GLY A 57 -0.33 -10.31 4.01
CA GLY A 57 0.79 -10.46 4.94
C GLY A 57 0.61 -9.67 6.24
N PHE A 58 0.16 -8.41 6.13
CA PHE A 58 -0.18 -7.56 7.28
C PHE A 58 -1.23 -8.22 8.19
N SER A 59 -2.31 -8.76 7.62
CA SER A 59 -3.37 -9.45 8.37
C SER A 59 -2.86 -10.72 9.09
N LEU A 60 -1.91 -11.44 8.46
CA LEU A 60 -1.31 -12.65 9.02
C LEU A 60 -0.38 -12.36 10.21
N THR A 61 0.14 -11.13 10.34
CA THR A 61 0.93 -10.73 11.52
C THR A 61 0.12 -10.67 12.82
N PHE A 62 -1.22 -10.77 12.75
CA PHE A 62 -2.09 -10.81 13.92
C PHE A 62 -2.39 -12.25 14.34
N ARG A 63 -1.92 -12.64 15.53
CA ARG A 63 -2.28 -13.93 16.16
C ARG A 63 -3.67 -13.85 16.82
N THR A 64 -4.71 -13.72 16.00
CA THR A 64 -6.12 -13.62 16.44
C THR A 64 -7.01 -14.55 15.63
N SER A 65 -8.29 -14.66 16.02
CA SER A 65 -9.27 -15.46 15.27
C SER A 65 -9.40 -14.98 13.81
N PRO A 66 -9.81 -15.85 12.87
CA PRO A 66 -9.97 -15.49 11.46
C PRO A 66 -10.85 -14.25 11.24
N VAL A 67 -11.95 -14.13 11.99
CA VAL A 67 -12.86 -12.97 11.94
C VAL A 67 -12.15 -11.66 12.27
N ARG A 68 -11.32 -11.66 13.33
CA ARG A 68 -10.53 -10.47 13.71
C ARG A 68 -9.47 -10.13 12.67
N ARG A 69 -8.82 -11.13 12.08
CA ARG A 69 -7.86 -10.93 10.98
C ARG A 69 -8.51 -10.25 9.77
N LEU A 70 -9.73 -10.67 9.39
CA LEU A 70 -10.49 -10.00 8.33
C LEU A 70 -10.83 -8.56 8.69
N GLY A 71 -11.18 -8.29 9.96
CA GLY A 71 -11.36 -6.92 10.45
C GLY A 71 -10.10 -6.06 10.30
N TYR A 72 -8.93 -6.59 10.66
CA TYR A 72 -7.65 -5.88 10.48
C TYR A 72 -7.28 -5.71 9.01
N LEU A 73 -7.53 -6.72 8.17
CA LEU A 73 -7.34 -6.61 6.73
C LEU A 73 -8.20 -5.48 6.16
N GLY A 74 -9.49 -5.46 6.51
CA GLY A 74 -10.41 -4.40 6.11
C GLY A 74 -9.95 -3.02 6.58
N LEU A 75 -9.48 -2.90 7.82
CA LEU A 75 -8.89 -1.65 8.32
C LEU A 75 -7.65 -1.24 7.50
N GLY A 76 -6.74 -2.19 7.21
CA GLY A 76 -5.55 -1.94 6.40
C GLY A 76 -5.88 -1.47 4.98
N VAL A 77 -6.84 -2.13 4.33
CA VAL A 77 -7.38 -1.72 3.02
C VAL A 77 -7.94 -0.30 3.10
N THR A 78 -8.77 -0.01 4.09
CA THR A 78 -9.36 1.32 4.28
C THR A 78 -8.29 2.40 4.47
N ILE A 79 -7.28 2.15 5.30
CA ILE A 79 -6.17 3.11 5.50
C ILE A 79 -5.43 3.38 4.18
N VAL A 80 -5.10 2.33 3.41
CA VAL A 80 -4.42 2.47 2.13
C VAL A 80 -5.29 3.28 1.14
N VAL A 81 -6.56 2.94 1.00
CA VAL A 81 -7.50 3.63 0.09
C VAL A 81 -7.68 5.10 0.49
N LEU A 82 -7.90 5.39 1.77
CA LEU A 82 -8.03 6.77 2.26
C LEU A 82 -6.76 7.57 2.05
N GLY A 83 -5.59 6.96 2.26
CA GLY A 83 -4.31 7.57 1.94
C GLY A 83 -4.20 7.95 0.46
N TRP A 84 -4.72 7.09 -0.43
CA TRP A 84 -4.67 7.30 -1.88
C TRP A 84 -5.61 8.42 -2.30
N ILE A 85 -6.81 8.45 -1.72
CA ILE A 85 -7.75 9.56 -1.92
C ILE A 85 -7.12 10.87 -1.44
N GLY A 86 -6.45 10.87 -0.28
CA GLY A 86 -5.76 12.03 0.26
C GLY A 86 -4.64 12.55 -0.66
N THR A 87 -3.77 11.66 -1.15
CA THR A 87 -2.70 12.06 -2.08
C THR A 87 -3.25 12.53 -3.42
N LEU A 88 -4.27 11.88 -3.97
CA LEU A 88 -4.94 12.32 -5.20
C LEU A 88 -5.59 13.69 -5.02
N TRP A 89 -6.31 13.91 -3.92
CA TRP A 89 -6.93 15.19 -3.61
C TRP A 89 -5.89 16.31 -3.48
N LEU A 90 -4.81 16.08 -2.73
CA LEU A 90 -3.70 17.02 -2.60
C LEU A 90 -3.05 17.33 -3.96
N ALA A 91 -2.81 16.30 -4.78
CA ALA A 91 -2.24 16.47 -6.12
C ALA A 91 -3.15 17.28 -7.06
N ASN A 92 -4.46 17.28 -6.87
CA ASN A 92 -5.41 18.05 -7.67
C ASN A 92 -5.60 19.50 -7.20
N ILE A 93 -5.39 19.79 -5.91
CA ILE A 93 -5.56 21.15 -5.37
C ILE A 93 -4.25 21.94 -5.42
N TRP A 94 -3.11 21.29 -5.22
CA TRP A 94 -1.81 21.95 -5.21
C TRP A 94 -1.54 22.79 -6.47
N PRO A 95 -1.83 22.33 -7.71
CA PRO A 95 -1.66 23.15 -8.91
C PRO A 95 -2.62 24.34 -9.01
N ALA A 96 -3.74 24.33 -8.29
CA ALA A 96 -4.69 25.44 -8.27
C ALA A 96 -4.32 26.53 -7.25
N LEU A 97 -3.36 26.24 -6.36
CA LEU A 97 -2.85 27.16 -5.33
C LEU A 97 -1.47 27.74 -5.67
N ALA A 98 -0.81 27.23 -6.71
CA ALA A 98 0.52 27.65 -7.19
C ALA A 98 0.39 28.61 -8.38
#